data_AF-A0A955NS86-F1
#
_entry.id   AF-A0A955NS86-F1
#
_cell.length_a   1.000
_cell.length_b   1.000
_cell.length_c   1.000
_cell.angle_alpha   90.00
_cell.angle_beta   90.00
_cell.angle_gamma   90.00
#
_symmetry.space_group_name_H-M   'P 1'
#
loop_
_entity.id
_entity.type
_entity.pdbx_description
1 polymer ?
#
loop_
_entity_poly.entity_id
_entity_poly.type
_entity_poly.pdbx_seq_one_letter_code
_entity_poly.pdbx_strand_id
1 'polypeptide(L)'
;GKRLVAAETCTWLRNHFKTALSQAKPEVDQLFLNGINHIFFHGTCYSPKEAPWPGWLFYASMEYNPRNAIWRDAPFLNAYVTRCQSILQSGNPSNDVAIYWPIYDIWHSPEGMQQRLTVHGPEWLTESSTGDAARWLKAKGYGFDYISDRQLAAGLAKPYRVVMVPKTEHMPIDTLKVLIALADEGKPVVFLESLPRDVPGFKDYNQRRGELQSLVKNKERMVVDWEGLRDRLESSGVRREPMVDSGLEFIRRTHESGFHYFVANMGEQPVDGWIALGTPLESAVIMDPRSGETGMATLNEDSEIYLQLLPGETRILRTFQNKSGDGPSWPLLENVKEDPLTLEGKWNVTFIEGDPKLPDPFETSELESWTESGGEESKRFAGTARYSLEFTLPETKADDWTIDLGEVRESARVSLNGKPAANLWSVPFRANVGQFLQSGKNLLELEVTNLSANRIRDLDVRGVEWKIFYDANIVDHNYRPFDASRWEIVPSGLLGPVRLIPMKSITP
;
A
#
# COMPACT_ATOMS: atom_id res chain seq x y z
N GLY A 1 16.88 15.49 -1.66
CA GLY A 1 16.53 16.04 -2.99
C GLY A 1 16.90 15.14 -4.15
N LYS A 2 16.79 13.81 -4.01
CA LYS A 2 16.77 12.90 -5.16
C LYS A 2 15.31 12.65 -5.51
N ARG A 3 14.98 12.64 -6.81
CA ARG A 3 13.60 12.50 -7.29
C ARG A 3 13.04 11.10 -7.04
N LEU A 4 13.89 10.09 -7.21
CA LEU A 4 13.54 8.68 -7.04
C LEU A 4 13.99 8.19 -5.67
N VAL A 5 13.07 7.56 -4.95
CA VAL A 5 13.32 6.86 -3.68
C VAL A 5 12.90 5.42 -3.89
N ALA A 6 13.89 4.54 -3.92
CA ALA A 6 13.69 3.13 -4.23
C ALA A 6 13.52 2.28 -2.99
N ALA A 7 12.75 1.19 -3.10
CA ALA A 7 12.64 0.18 -2.07
C ALA A 7 12.74 -1.22 -2.67
N GLU A 8 13.59 -2.05 -2.08
CA GLU A 8 13.47 -3.50 -2.16
C GLU A 8 12.13 -3.90 -1.54
N THR A 9 11.26 -4.56 -2.30
CA THR A 9 9.84 -4.68 -2.01
C THR A 9 9.40 -6.13 -2.00
N CYS A 10 8.58 -6.48 -1.00
CA CYS A 10 8.00 -7.80 -0.80
C CYS A 10 9.04 -8.94 -0.61
N THR A 11 10.22 -8.66 -0.06
CA THR A 11 11.30 -9.63 0.19
C THR A 11 10.79 -10.90 0.87
N TRP A 12 9.95 -10.76 1.90
CA TRP A 12 9.47 -11.89 2.68
C TRP A 12 8.09 -11.67 3.30
N LEU A 13 7.02 -11.85 2.51
CA LEU A 13 5.65 -11.67 3.01
C LEU A 13 5.07 -12.91 3.67
N ARG A 14 5.33 -14.09 3.09
CA ARG A 14 4.87 -15.41 3.59
C ARG A 14 5.93 -16.47 3.28
N ASN A 15 5.62 -17.76 3.44
CA ASN A 15 6.48 -18.82 2.91
C ASN A 15 6.53 -18.80 1.37
N HIS A 16 7.58 -19.42 0.81
CA HIS A 16 7.76 -19.55 -0.64
C HIS A 16 6.48 -20.00 -1.34
N PHE A 17 6.12 -19.32 -2.43
CA PHE A 17 4.93 -19.63 -3.23
C PHE A 17 3.58 -19.52 -2.50
N LYS A 18 3.52 -18.95 -1.28
CA LYS A 18 2.27 -18.68 -0.53
C LYS A 18 1.83 -17.21 -0.56
N THR A 19 2.48 -16.37 -1.35
CA THR A 19 2.17 -14.94 -1.45
C THR A 19 1.26 -14.66 -2.65
N ALA A 20 0.09 -14.09 -2.39
CA ALA A 20 -0.83 -13.61 -3.40
C ALA A 20 -0.56 -12.15 -3.81
N LEU A 21 -0.95 -11.75 -5.03
CA LEU A 21 -0.88 -10.35 -5.46
C LEU A 21 -1.73 -9.42 -4.57
N SER A 22 -2.85 -9.94 -4.07
CA SER A 22 -3.74 -9.25 -3.14
C SER A 22 -3.07 -8.92 -1.80
N GLN A 23 -2.06 -9.71 -1.41
CA GLN A 23 -1.25 -9.49 -0.20
C GLN A 23 -0.06 -8.57 -0.48
N ALA A 24 0.45 -8.53 -1.71
CA ALA A 24 1.53 -7.62 -2.09
C ALA A 24 1.06 -6.16 -2.19
N LYS A 25 -0.16 -5.92 -2.67
CA LYS A 25 -0.71 -4.57 -2.85
C LYS A 25 -0.66 -3.70 -1.58
N PRO A 26 -1.18 -4.11 -0.40
CA PRO A 26 -1.17 -3.25 0.79
C PRO A 26 0.24 -2.88 1.26
N GLU A 27 1.22 -3.77 1.07
CA GLU A 27 2.63 -3.49 1.38
C GLU A 27 3.21 -2.43 0.44
N VAL A 28 2.88 -2.52 -0.85
CA VAL A 28 3.25 -1.50 -1.85
C VAL A 28 2.58 -0.16 -1.54
N ASP A 29 1.31 -0.17 -1.13
CA ASP A 29 0.57 1.04 -0.75
C ASP A 29 1.21 1.70 0.47
N GLN A 30 1.60 0.90 1.46
CA GLN A 30 2.33 1.40 2.63
C GLN A 30 3.66 2.04 2.23
N LEU A 31 4.42 1.45 1.31
CA LEU A 31 5.64 2.07 0.80
C LEU A 31 5.35 3.41 0.12
N PHE A 32 4.32 3.48 -0.73
CA PHE A 32 3.90 4.72 -1.39
C PHE A 32 3.48 5.81 -0.40
N LEU A 33 2.67 5.48 0.60
CA LEU A 33 2.26 6.39 1.68
C LEU A 33 3.45 6.96 2.47
N ASN A 34 4.54 6.20 2.56
CA ASN A 34 5.78 6.61 3.24
C ASN A 34 6.82 7.24 2.30
N GLY A 35 6.44 7.59 1.06
CA GLY A 35 7.27 8.39 0.16
C GLY A 35 8.19 7.61 -0.77
N ILE A 36 8.17 6.27 -0.73
CA ILE A 36 8.76 5.46 -1.80
C ILE A 36 8.00 5.75 -3.09
N ASN A 37 8.73 5.82 -4.20
CA ASN A 37 8.12 6.01 -5.51
C ASN A 37 8.83 5.19 -6.60
N HIS A 38 9.67 4.23 -6.22
CA HIS A 38 10.40 3.37 -7.15
C HIS A 38 10.57 1.94 -6.57
N ILE A 39 9.59 1.09 -6.84
CA ILE A 39 9.47 -0.30 -6.38
C ILE A 39 10.42 -1.21 -7.14
N PHE A 40 11.18 -2.02 -6.40
CA PHE A 40 11.94 -3.16 -6.91
C PHE A 40 11.50 -4.42 -6.20
N PHE A 41 10.81 -5.32 -6.89
CA PHE A 41 10.40 -6.60 -6.30
C PHE A 41 11.62 -7.47 -5.99
N HIS A 42 11.62 -8.04 -4.78
CA HIS A 42 12.61 -9.02 -4.36
C HIS A 42 11.99 -10.43 -4.28
N GLY A 43 12.24 -11.31 -5.25
CA GLY A 43 12.99 -11.08 -6.48
C GLY A 43 12.55 -12.00 -7.61
N THR A 44 13.12 -11.77 -8.79
CA THR A 44 12.92 -12.58 -9.99
C THR A 44 14.17 -13.44 -10.22
N CYS A 45 14.32 -14.53 -9.47
CA CYS A 45 15.50 -15.39 -9.60
C CYS A 45 15.61 -15.96 -11.02
N TYR A 46 16.81 -15.86 -11.62
CA TYR A 46 17.05 -16.43 -12.94
C TYR A 46 17.02 -17.95 -12.86
N SER A 47 16.33 -18.59 -13.81
CA SER A 47 16.35 -20.05 -13.99
C SER A 47 16.60 -20.38 -15.46
N PRO A 48 17.61 -21.21 -15.80
CA PRO A 48 17.82 -21.66 -17.18
C PRO A 48 16.63 -22.50 -17.66
N LYS A 49 16.43 -22.60 -18.97
CA LYS A 49 15.26 -23.27 -19.56
C LYS A 49 15.19 -24.75 -19.17
N GLU A 50 16.35 -25.39 -19.07
CA GLU A 50 16.54 -26.82 -18.79
C GLU A 50 16.31 -27.16 -17.31
N ALA A 51 16.33 -26.18 -16.41
CA ALA A 51 16.05 -26.42 -15.00
C ALA A 51 14.58 -26.88 -14.85
N PRO A 52 14.33 -28.02 -14.18
CA PRO A 52 12.98 -28.46 -13.87
C PRO A 52 12.29 -27.41 -13.00
N TRP A 53 10.98 -27.30 -13.13
CA TRP A 53 10.19 -26.44 -12.24
C TRP A 53 10.42 -26.85 -10.76
N PRO A 54 10.55 -25.90 -9.82
CA PRO A 54 10.33 -24.45 -9.94
C PRO A 54 11.50 -23.65 -10.49
N GLY A 55 12.63 -24.30 -10.78
CA GLY A 55 13.85 -23.67 -11.27
C GLY A 55 14.85 -23.37 -10.16
N TRP A 56 15.74 -22.43 -10.40
CA TRP A 56 16.64 -21.89 -9.40
C TRP A 56 15.92 -20.80 -8.61
N LEU A 57 16.12 -20.85 -7.30
CA LEU A 57 15.45 -19.98 -6.36
C LEU A 57 16.49 -19.34 -5.45
N PHE A 58 16.09 -18.21 -4.89
CA PHE A 58 16.82 -17.53 -3.82
C PHE A 58 16.12 -17.79 -2.49
N TYR A 59 16.78 -17.60 -1.35
CA TYR A 59 16.21 -17.96 -0.04
C TYR A 59 14.96 -17.15 0.35
N ALA A 60 14.67 -16.04 -0.33
CA ALA A 60 13.56 -15.15 -0.01
C ALA A 60 12.28 -15.50 -0.81
N SER A 61 11.11 -15.20 -0.27
CA SER A 61 9.95 -16.09 -0.45
C SER A 61 8.86 -15.64 -1.42
N MET A 62 8.86 -14.40 -1.92
CA MET A 62 7.76 -13.96 -2.81
C MET A 62 7.73 -14.74 -4.13
N GLU A 63 8.90 -15.13 -4.63
CA GLU A 63 9.04 -15.85 -5.89
C GLU A 63 8.32 -15.14 -7.05
N TYR A 64 8.55 -13.82 -7.17
CA TYR A 64 7.96 -13.00 -8.22
C TYR A 64 8.69 -13.21 -9.55
N ASN A 65 8.48 -14.39 -10.15
CA ASN A 65 9.20 -14.84 -11.32
C ASN A 65 8.30 -15.57 -12.35
N PRO A 66 8.74 -15.71 -13.62
CA PRO A 66 7.96 -16.33 -14.70
C PRO A 66 7.52 -17.77 -14.50
N ARG A 67 8.06 -18.49 -13.52
CA ARG A 67 7.73 -19.89 -13.25
C ARG A 67 6.67 -20.03 -12.15
N ASN A 68 6.35 -18.96 -11.43
CA ASN A 68 5.29 -18.97 -10.42
C ASN A 68 3.93 -18.75 -11.09
N ALA A 69 2.89 -19.48 -10.66
CA ALA A 69 1.54 -19.38 -11.21
C ALA A 69 0.99 -17.94 -11.23
N ILE A 70 1.30 -17.14 -10.20
CA ILE A 70 0.87 -15.73 -10.12
C ILE A 70 1.42 -14.87 -11.25
N TRP A 71 2.44 -15.32 -12.00
CA TRP A 71 3.06 -14.56 -13.08
C TRP A 71 2.09 -14.24 -14.22
N ARG A 72 1.10 -15.09 -14.46
CA ARG A 72 0.03 -14.82 -15.44
C ARG A 72 -0.65 -13.48 -15.17
N ASP A 73 -0.85 -13.15 -13.89
CA ASP A 73 -1.59 -11.96 -13.45
C ASP A 73 -0.70 -10.86 -12.83
N ALA A 74 0.61 -11.13 -12.70
CA ALA A 74 1.64 -10.16 -12.30
C ALA A 74 1.59 -8.82 -13.08
N PRO A 75 1.29 -8.79 -14.40
CA PRO A 75 1.13 -7.54 -15.13
C PRO A 75 0.10 -6.57 -14.53
N PHE A 76 -0.90 -7.04 -13.81
CA PHE A 76 -1.91 -6.17 -13.21
C PHE A 76 -1.37 -5.36 -12.03
N LEU A 77 -0.61 -6.00 -11.12
CA LEU A 77 0.11 -5.30 -10.06
C LEU A 77 1.16 -4.35 -10.65
N ASN A 78 1.86 -4.76 -11.71
CA ASN A 78 2.84 -3.90 -12.38
C ASN A 78 2.20 -2.66 -13.02
N ALA A 79 1.03 -2.80 -13.64
CA ALA A 79 0.29 -1.67 -14.20
C ALA A 79 -0.15 -0.71 -13.09
N TYR A 80 -0.66 -1.23 -11.97
CA TYR A 80 -0.99 -0.44 -10.78
C TYR A 80 0.20 0.35 -10.26
N VAL A 81 1.33 -0.34 -10.02
CA VAL A 81 2.59 0.28 -9.57
C VAL A 81 3.05 1.35 -10.56
N THR A 82 2.98 1.08 -11.86
CA THR A 82 3.37 2.03 -12.90
C THR A 82 2.54 3.31 -12.83
N ARG A 83 1.21 3.19 -12.72
CA ARG A 83 0.30 4.35 -12.59
C ARG A 83 0.58 5.14 -11.31
N CYS A 84 0.69 4.49 -10.15
CA CYS A 84 1.02 5.16 -8.89
C CYS A 84 2.37 5.89 -8.96
N GLN A 85 3.43 5.21 -9.42
CA GLN A 85 4.75 5.81 -9.53
C GLN A 85 4.80 6.98 -10.52
N SER A 86 4.07 6.91 -11.64
CA SER A 86 4.01 8.02 -12.60
C SER A 86 3.61 9.35 -11.95
N ILE A 87 2.69 9.28 -10.99
CA ILE A 87 2.22 10.44 -10.23
C ILE A 87 3.15 10.74 -9.04
N LEU A 88 3.56 9.73 -8.30
CA LEU A 88 4.42 9.90 -7.12
C LEU A 88 5.86 10.33 -7.46
N GLN A 89 6.28 10.19 -8.71
CA GLN A 89 7.52 10.72 -9.24
C GLN A 89 7.34 12.09 -9.91
N SER A 90 6.12 12.58 -10.11
CA SER A 90 5.85 13.91 -10.67
C SER A 90 5.92 14.97 -9.56
N GLY A 91 6.11 16.24 -9.93
CA GLY A 91 6.06 17.32 -8.95
C GLY A 91 7.09 17.24 -7.81
N ASN A 92 6.84 17.95 -6.71
CA ASN A 92 7.71 17.96 -5.53
C ASN A 92 6.98 17.42 -4.29
N PRO A 93 7.71 16.81 -3.32
CA PRO A 93 7.12 16.47 -2.02
C PRO A 93 6.46 17.69 -1.35
N SER A 94 5.35 17.47 -0.65
CA SER A 94 4.55 18.54 -0.03
C SER A 94 4.44 18.39 1.50
N ASN A 95 5.51 17.93 2.15
CA ASN A 95 5.57 17.79 3.61
C ASN A 95 5.92 19.14 4.25
N ASP A 96 5.17 19.54 5.28
CA ASP A 96 5.34 20.84 5.93
C ASP A 96 6.26 20.77 7.17
N VAL A 97 6.46 19.57 7.74
CA VAL A 97 7.26 19.35 8.96
C VAL A 97 8.55 18.60 8.64
N ALA A 98 9.68 19.08 9.14
CA ALA A 98 10.92 18.30 9.23
C ALA A 98 11.16 17.89 10.68
N ILE A 99 11.19 16.58 10.94
CA ILE A 99 11.49 16.01 12.25
C ILE A 99 13.00 15.79 12.35
N TYR A 100 13.65 16.44 13.30
CA TYR A 100 15.07 16.19 13.60
C TYR A 100 15.27 14.76 14.08
N TRP A 101 16.26 14.07 13.51
CA TRP A 101 16.62 12.71 13.86
C TRP A 101 17.77 12.69 14.89
N PRO A 102 17.53 12.38 16.18
CA PRO A 102 18.52 12.49 17.26
C PRO A 102 19.42 11.25 17.32
N ILE A 103 20.26 11.04 16.30
CA ILE A 103 21.12 9.85 16.21
C ILE A 103 22.06 9.67 17.42
N TYR A 104 22.46 10.77 18.07
CA TYR A 104 23.33 10.72 19.22
C TYR A 104 22.66 10.14 20.46
N ASP A 105 21.35 10.33 20.65
CA ASP A 105 20.64 9.70 21.78
C ASP A 105 20.59 8.20 21.61
N ILE A 106 20.40 7.73 20.37
CA ILE A 106 20.47 6.32 20.04
C ILE A 106 21.86 5.80 20.44
N TRP A 107 22.94 6.41 19.94
CA TRP A 107 24.32 5.99 20.26
C TRP A 107 24.76 6.16 21.71
N HIS A 108 24.06 6.97 22.52
CA HIS A 108 24.33 7.11 23.96
C HIS A 108 23.61 6.05 24.82
N SER A 109 22.76 5.21 24.23
CA SER A 109 22.19 4.08 24.97
C SER A 109 23.32 3.17 25.51
N PRO A 110 23.38 2.93 26.84
CA PRO A 110 24.45 2.15 27.46
C PRO A 110 24.30 0.64 27.24
N GLU A 111 23.19 0.20 26.64
CA GLU A 111 22.89 -1.21 26.42
C GLU A 111 23.55 -1.76 25.14
N GLY A 112 24.39 -2.77 25.32
CA GLY A 112 25.05 -3.49 24.23
C GLY A 112 26.30 -2.78 23.67
N MET A 113 27.22 -3.55 23.11
CA MET A 113 28.40 -3.01 22.40
C MET A 113 28.14 -2.71 20.92
N GLN A 114 26.97 -3.12 20.40
CA GLN A 114 26.56 -2.92 19.01
C GLN A 114 25.10 -2.47 18.95
N GLN A 115 24.86 -1.37 18.26
CA GLN A 115 23.51 -0.91 17.94
C GLN A 115 23.20 -1.20 16.48
N ARG A 116 22.39 -2.24 16.25
CA ARG A 116 22.23 -2.82 14.91
C ARG A 116 21.12 -2.19 14.06
N LEU A 117 20.32 -1.28 14.63
CA LEU A 117 19.20 -0.57 13.97
C LEU A 117 18.44 -1.46 12.97
N THR A 118 18.07 -2.67 13.40
CA THR A 118 17.52 -3.69 12.49
C THR A 118 16.04 -3.49 12.29
N VAL A 119 15.50 -4.04 11.21
CA VAL A 119 14.05 -4.07 10.95
C VAL A 119 13.32 -5.11 11.82
N HIS A 120 14.04 -6.13 12.29
CA HIS A 120 13.50 -7.19 13.16
C HIS A 120 13.50 -6.83 14.66
N GLY A 121 14.17 -5.73 15.02
CA GLY A 121 14.10 -5.11 16.34
C GLY A 121 13.93 -3.61 16.15
N PRO A 122 12.71 -3.14 15.81
CA PRO A 122 12.45 -1.76 15.40
C PRO A 122 12.31 -0.79 16.59
N GLU A 123 12.52 -1.23 17.83
CA GLU A 123 12.28 -0.46 19.06
C GLU A 123 13.10 0.83 19.10
N TRP A 124 14.30 0.83 18.50
CA TRP A 124 15.14 2.03 18.34
C TRP A 124 14.43 3.18 17.59
N LEU A 125 13.43 2.86 16.77
CA LEU A 125 12.56 3.81 16.09
C LEU A 125 11.21 3.90 16.80
N THR A 126 10.53 2.77 17.01
CA THR A 126 9.11 2.74 17.44
C THR A 126 8.89 3.14 18.89
N GLU A 127 9.88 2.94 19.76
CA GLU A 127 9.89 3.28 21.18
C GLU A 127 10.80 4.49 21.48
N SER A 128 10.89 5.41 20.52
CA SER A 128 11.62 6.67 20.66
C SER A 128 10.67 7.86 20.62
N SER A 129 11.06 8.99 21.25
CA SER A 129 10.29 10.25 21.13
C SER A 129 10.11 10.68 19.66
N THR A 130 11.07 10.34 18.79
CA THR A 130 10.96 10.58 17.35
C THR A 130 9.89 9.72 16.70
N GLY A 131 9.81 8.43 17.07
CA GLY A 131 8.76 7.52 16.64
C GLY A 131 7.38 7.92 17.14
N ASP A 132 7.27 8.38 18.39
CA ASP A 132 6.02 8.92 18.95
C ASP A 132 5.57 10.17 18.18
N ALA A 133 6.48 11.11 17.91
CA ALA A 133 6.17 12.31 17.15
C ALA A 133 5.73 11.98 15.71
N ALA A 134 6.42 11.06 15.04
CA ALA A 134 6.07 10.58 13.71
C ALA A 134 4.68 9.92 13.68
N ARG A 135 4.38 9.02 14.63
CA ARG A 135 3.06 8.38 14.77
C ARG A 135 1.97 9.41 15.05
N TRP A 136 2.22 10.37 15.95
CA TRP A 136 1.27 11.43 16.27
C TRP A 136 0.99 12.31 15.05
N LEU A 137 2.02 12.75 14.33
CA LEU A 137 1.88 13.58 13.12
C LEU A 137 1.08 12.84 12.05
N LYS A 138 1.41 11.58 11.78
CA LYS A 138 0.68 10.75 10.81
C LYS A 138 -0.79 10.58 11.21
N ALA A 139 -1.06 10.18 12.45
CA ALA A 139 -2.42 9.98 12.96
C ALA A 139 -3.23 11.29 13.00
N LYS A 140 -2.57 12.44 13.09
CA LYS A 140 -3.20 13.76 13.03
C LYS A 140 -3.17 14.40 11.64
N GLY A 141 -2.77 13.69 10.59
CA GLY A 141 -2.84 14.17 9.21
C GLY A 141 -1.80 15.21 8.82
N TYR A 142 -0.64 15.23 9.48
CA TYR A 142 0.49 16.07 9.12
C TYR A 142 1.52 15.30 8.31
N GLY A 143 1.86 15.80 7.13
CA GLY A 143 2.96 15.28 6.31
C GLY A 143 4.33 15.73 6.82
N PHE A 144 5.26 14.81 6.99
CA PHE A 144 6.60 15.08 7.52
C PHE A 144 7.71 14.31 6.80
N ASP A 145 8.94 14.81 6.93
CA ASP A 145 10.17 14.09 6.59
C ASP A 145 11.14 14.12 7.77
N TYR A 146 12.13 13.22 7.80
CA TYR A 146 13.23 13.29 8.75
C TYR A 146 14.37 14.18 8.26
N ILE A 147 15.04 14.87 9.18
CA ILE A 147 16.22 15.71 8.89
C ILE A 147 17.37 15.42 9.87
N SER A 148 18.56 15.18 9.33
CA SER A 148 19.80 14.95 10.10
C SER A 148 20.60 16.24 10.34
N ASP A 149 21.59 16.19 11.23
CA ASP A 149 22.55 17.27 11.48
C ASP A 149 23.18 17.80 10.19
N ARG A 150 23.62 16.88 9.31
CA ARG A 150 24.28 17.23 8.03
C ARG A 150 23.32 17.94 7.08
N GLN A 151 22.06 17.54 7.06
CA GLN A 151 21.05 18.17 6.22
C GLN A 151 20.64 19.54 6.76
N LEU A 152 20.56 19.71 8.09
CA LEU A 152 20.38 21.01 8.73
C LEU A 152 21.53 21.96 8.38
N ALA A 153 22.78 21.52 8.58
CA ALA A 153 23.96 22.31 8.24
C ALA A 153 24.03 22.68 6.75
N ALA A 154 23.56 21.80 5.87
CA ALA A 154 23.45 22.06 4.42
C ALA A 154 22.27 22.99 4.05
N GLY A 155 21.49 23.48 5.01
CA GLY A 155 20.35 24.36 4.77
C GLY A 155 19.15 23.67 4.12
N LEU A 156 19.05 22.34 4.23
CA LEU A 156 17.97 21.56 3.62
C LEU A 156 16.65 21.64 4.39
N ALA A 157 16.62 22.32 5.53
CA ALA A 157 15.39 22.63 6.24
C ALA A 157 14.52 23.66 5.50
N LYS A 158 15.08 24.46 4.56
CA LYS A 158 14.39 25.60 3.93
C LYS A 158 12.97 25.30 3.39
N PRO A 159 12.69 24.18 2.70
CA PRO A 159 11.37 23.90 2.14
C PRO A 159 10.26 23.65 3.17
N TYR A 160 10.61 23.23 4.39
CA TYR A 160 9.65 22.91 5.43
C TYR A 160 9.13 24.17 6.12
N ARG A 161 7.88 24.17 6.57
CA ARG A 161 7.33 25.26 7.37
C ARG A 161 7.89 25.26 8.80
N VAL A 162 8.09 24.07 9.37
CA VAL A 162 8.55 23.88 10.74
C VAL A 162 9.69 22.86 10.81
N VAL A 163 10.68 23.14 11.66
CA VAL A 163 11.60 22.10 12.15
C VAL A 163 11.16 21.69 13.55
N MET A 164 10.72 20.45 13.69
CA MET A 164 10.37 19.84 14.97
C MET A 164 11.56 19.07 15.50
N VAL A 165 11.89 19.28 16.77
CA VAL A 165 12.91 18.55 17.51
C VAL A 165 12.17 17.74 18.57
N PRO A 166 11.96 16.42 18.37
CA PRO A 166 11.49 15.53 19.42
C PRO A 166 12.40 15.61 20.64
N LYS A 167 11.95 15.10 21.80
CA LYS A 167 12.76 15.12 23.02
C LYS A 167 14.13 14.51 22.74
N THR A 168 15.15 15.35 22.86
CA THR A 168 16.54 15.05 22.51
C THR A 168 17.41 15.40 23.70
N GLU A 169 18.17 14.46 24.23
CA GLU A 169 19.07 14.69 25.37
C GLU A 169 20.42 15.25 24.91
N HIS A 170 21.03 14.62 23.88
CA HIS A 170 22.36 14.94 23.37
C HIS A 170 22.28 15.58 21.98
N MET A 171 22.77 16.81 21.86
CA MET A 171 22.79 17.54 20.58
C MET A 171 24.15 18.19 20.32
N PRO A 172 24.72 18.09 19.11
CA PRO A 172 25.89 18.88 18.74
C PRO A 172 25.61 20.38 18.81
N ILE A 173 26.58 21.15 19.31
CA ILE A 173 26.47 22.61 19.41
C ILE A 173 26.19 23.26 18.06
N ASP A 174 26.85 22.79 17.01
CA ASP A 174 26.68 23.34 15.67
C ASP A 174 25.25 23.13 15.15
N THR A 175 24.64 21.98 15.45
CA THR A 175 23.24 21.70 15.14
C THR A 175 22.31 22.64 15.91
N LEU A 176 22.55 22.84 17.22
CA LEU A 176 21.76 23.77 18.03
C LEU A 176 21.88 25.21 17.52
N LYS A 177 23.08 25.65 17.13
CA LYS A 177 23.31 26.97 16.53
C LYS A 177 22.52 27.17 15.25
N VAL A 178 22.48 26.15 14.38
CA VAL A 178 21.66 26.20 13.15
C VAL A 178 20.18 26.32 13.48
N LEU A 179 19.67 25.53 14.43
CA LEU A 179 18.27 25.59 14.85
C LEU A 179 17.90 26.95 15.46
N ILE A 180 18.76 27.52 16.29
CA ILE A 180 18.58 28.86 16.86
C ILE A 180 18.61 29.93 15.75
N ALA A 181 19.55 29.84 14.81
CA ALA A 181 19.64 30.78 13.69
C ALA A 181 18.36 30.75 12.83
N LEU A 182 17.83 29.56 12.53
CA LEU A 182 16.55 29.43 11.83
C LEU A 182 15.41 30.12 12.61
N ALA A 183 15.35 29.91 13.92
CA ALA A 183 14.35 30.54 14.78
C ALA A 183 14.48 32.07 14.83
N ASP A 184 15.71 32.58 14.91
CA ASP A 184 16.00 34.01 14.94
C ASP A 184 15.73 34.67 13.57
N GLU A 185 15.85 33.92 12.46
CA GLU A 185 15.41 34.29 11.11
C GLU A 185 13.89 34.22 10.91
N GLY A 186 13.13 33.85 11.94
CA GLY A 186 11.67 33.79 11.91
C GLY A 186 11.11 32.46 11.39
N LYS A 187 11.95 31.47 11.09
CA LYS A 187 11.49 30.12 10.77
C LYS A 187 11.08 29.39 12.06
N PRO A 188 9.85 28.87 12.17
CA PRO A 188 9.44 28.16 13.38
C PRO A 188 10.30 26.91 13.63
N VAL A 189 10.90 26.87 14.81
CA VAL A 189 11.54 25.68 15.38
C VAL A 189 10.81 25.34 16.68
N VAL A 190 10.44 24.07 16.81
CA VAL A 190 9.63 23.56 17.91
C VAL A 190 10.38 22.44 18.59
N PHE A 191 10.74 22.62 19.85
CA PHE A 191 11.29 21.56 20.70
C PHE A 191 10.14 20.91 21.46
N LEU A 192 9.95 19.61 21.28
CA LEU A 192 8.93 18.85 21.98
C LEU A 192 9.45 18.44 23.36
N GLU A 193 8.68 18.77 24.39
CA GLU A 193 8.92 18.56 25.83
C GLU A 193 10.10 19.33 26.43
N SER A 194 11.26 19.39 25.79
CA SER A 194 12.44 20.04 26.36
C SER A 194 13.51 20.44 25.34
N LEU A 195 14.36 21.40 25.72
CA LEU A 195 15.61 21.72 25.04
C LEU A 195 16.68 20.64 25.35
N PRO A 196 17.68 20.44 24.47
CA PRO A 196 18.77 19.49 24.74
C PRO A 196 19.55 19.86 26.00
N ARG A 197 20.02 18.85 26.72
CA ARG A 197 20.66 19.00 28.04
C ARG A 197 22.16 18.79 28.01
N ASP A 198 22.67 18.03 27.06
CA ASP A 198 24.10 17.72 26.96
C ASP A 198 24.60 17.65 25.51
N VAL A 199 25.93 17.58 25.37
CA VAL A 199 26.62 17.44 24.08
C VAL A 199 27.12 16.00 23.90
N PRO A 200 27.15 15.47 22.67
CA PRO A 200 27.72 14.16 22.42
C PRO A 200 29.26 14.17 22.52
N GLY A 201 29.83 13.06 23.04
CA GLY A 201 31.27 12.76 23.05
C GLY A 201 32.11 13.54 24.07
N PHE A 202 33.35 13.07 24.33
CA PHE A 202 34.20 13.58 25.43
C PHE A 202 35.21 14.68 25.07
N LYS A 203 35.49 14.90 23.79
CA LYS A 203 36.44 15.94 23.37
C LYS A 203 35.95 17.32 23.84
N ASP A 204 36.75 18.05 24.60
CA ASP A 204 36.42 19.40 25.11
C ASP A 204 35.04 19.46 25.83
N TYR A 205 34.64 18.35 26.49
CA TYR A 205 33.27 18.14 27.00
C TYR A 205 32.76 19.26 27.90
N ASN A 206 33.51 19.62 28.96
CA ASN A 206 33.06 20.65 29.91
C ASN A 206 32.85 22.02 29.24
N GLN A 207 33.73 22.39 28.31
CA GLN A 207 33.61 23.64 27.55
C GLN A 207 32.35 23.61 26.69
N ARG A 208 32.18 22.53 25.90
CA ARG A 208 31.04 22.38 24.99
C ARG A 208 29.71 22.31 25.75
N ARG A 209 29.65 21.60 26.87
CA ARG A 209 28.46 21.56 27.74
C ARG A 209 28.12 22.94 28.29
N GLY A 210 29.10 23.71 28.74
CA GLY A 210 28.89 25.10 29.20
C GLY A 210 28.39 26.03 28.09
N GLU A 211 28.86 25.85 26.86
CA GLU A 211 28.38 26.58 25.69
C GLU A 211 26.94 26.21 25.35
N LEU A 212 26.59 24.92 25.34
CA LEU A 212 25.21 24.47 25.12
C LEU A 212 24.25 25.06 26.17
N GLN A 213 24.60 25.00 27.46
CA GLN A 213 23.81 25.60 28.54
C GLN A 213 23.62 27.11 28.37
N SER A 214 24.62 27.79 27.82
CA SER A 214 24.52 29.23 27.52
C SER A 214 23.60 29.51 26.32
N LEU A 215 23.61 28.65 25.29
CA LEU A 215 22.79 28.80 24.08
C LEU A 215 21.29 28.54 24.33
N VAL A 216 20.96 27.56 25.19
CA VAL A 216 19.56 27.22 25.51
C VAL A 216 18.89 28.20 26.46
N LYS A 217 19.67 29.06 27.14
CA LYS A 217 19.14 30.05 28.09
C LYS A 217 18.17 31.01 27.39
N ASN A 218 17.00 31.25 28.00
CA ASN A 218 15.95 32.13 27.46
C ASN A 218 15.33 31.63 26.13
N LYS A 219 15.44 30.32 25.82
CA LYS A 219 14.83 29.70 24.63
C LYS A 219 13.60 28.85 24.98
N GLU A 220 13.05 28.97 26.18
CA GLU A 220 11.90 28.20 26.68
C GLU A 220 10.65 28.39 25.82
N ARG A 221 10.50 29.55 25.17
CA ARG A 221 9.42 29.82 24.20
C ARG A 221 9.40 28.88 22.98
N MET A 222 10.51 28.19 22.72
CA MET A 222 10.63 27.22 21.63
C MET A 222 10.11 25.84 22.03
N VAL A 223 9.89 25.61 23.33
CA VAL A 223 9.43 24.34 23.87
C VAL A 223 7.90 24.28 23.87
N VAL A 224 7.36 23.13 23.51
CA VAL A 224 5.93 22.80 23.58
C VAL A 224 5.76 21.40 24.16
N ASP A 225 4.70 21.17 24.90
CA ASP A 225 4.28 19.81 25.28
C ASP A 225 3.35 19.21 24.21
N TRP A 226 2.87 17.99 24.46
CA TRP A 226 1.97 17.30 23.54
C TRP A 226 0.60 17.97 23.39
N GLU A 227 0.12 18.64 24.44
CA GLU A 227 -1.18 19.32 24.44
C GLU A 227 -1.13 20.58 23.55
N GLY A 228 -0.08 21.38 23.68
CA GLY A 228 0.13 22.58 22.87
C GLY A 228 0.68 22.34 21.47
N LEU A 229 1.10 21.11 21.14
CA LEU A 229 1.77 20.81 19.86
C LEU A 229 0.91 21.16 18.66
N ARG A 230 -0.39 20.84 18.71
CA ARG A 230 -1.34 21.13 17.62
C ARG A 230 -1.41 22.62 17.33
N ASP A 231 -1.69 23.41 18.36
CA ASP A 231 -1.83 24.87 18.25
C ASP A 231 -0.54 25.51 17.76
N ARG A 232 0.62 24.98 18.19
CA ARG A 232 1.92 25.44 17.72
C ARG A 232 2.15 25.15 16.24
N LEU A 233 1.76 23.98 15.75
CA LEU A 233 1.87 23.64 14.33
C LEU A 233 0.93 24.51 13.48
N GLU A 234 -0.31 24.69 13.94
CA GLU A 234 -1.31 25.51 13.25
C GLU A 234 -0.89 26.99 13.16
N SER A 235 -0.46 27.59 14.28
CA SER A 235 0.07 28.95 14.30
C SER A 235 1.37 29.13 13.49
N SER A 236 2.10 28.04 13.25
CA SER A 236 3.26 28.01 12.35
C SER A 236 2.89 27.81 10.88
N GLY A 237 1.58 27.75 10.59
CA GLY A 237 1.02 27.55 9.25
C GLY A 237 1.16 26.13 8.72
N VAL A 238 1.45 25.12 9.55
CA VAL A 238 1.53 23.72 9.08
C VAL A 238 0.14 23.25 8.66
N ARG A 239 0.02 22.72 7.44
CA ARG A 239 -1.28 22.21 6.95
C ARG A 239 -1.48 20.78 7.39
N ARG A 240 -2.61 20.57 8.07
CA ARG A 240 -3.19 19.27 8.34
C ARG A 240 -4.09 18.84 7.18
N GLU A 241 -4.16 17.56 6.89
CA GLU A 241 -5.16 16.96 6.01
C GLU A 241 -6.34 16.37 6.82
N PRO A 242 -7.57 16.91 6.69
CA PRO A 242 -8.75 16.41 7.39
C PRO A 242 -9.18 15.00 7.01
N MET A 243 -8.86 14.52 5.80
CA MET A 243 -9.26 13.18 5.32
C MET A 243 -8.87 12.02 6.26
N VAL A 244 -7.86 12.22 7.10
CA VAL A 244 -7.41 11.20 8.07
C VAL A 244 -8.45 10.97 9.17
N ASP A 245 -9.33 11.95 9.45
CA ASP A 245 -10.46 11.78 10.38
C ASP A 245 -11.51 10.79 9.84
N SER A 246 -11.57 10.60 8.53
CA SER A 246 -12.41 9.62 7.86
C SER A 246 -11.75 8.23 7.75
N GLY A 247 -10.55 8.05 8.30
CA GLY A 247 -9.80 6.79 8.25
C GLY A 247 -8.93 6.61 7.00
N LEU A 248 -8.80 7.64 6.15
CA LEU A 248 -7.95 7.59 4.96
C LEU A 248 -6.49 7.94 5.27
N GLU A 249 -5.57 7.26 4.61
CA GLU A 249 -4.15 7.64 4.61
C GLU A 249 -3.79 8.34 3.30
N PHE A 250 -2.78 9.21 3.33
CA PHE A 250 -2.35 9.94 2.15
C PHE A 250 -0.85 10.22 2.10
N ILE A 251 -0.39 10.50 0.88
CA ILE A 251 0.82 11.30 0.64
C ILE A 251 0.53 12.37 -0.41
N ARG A 252 1.09 13.57 -0.22
CA ARG A 252 0.82 14.75 -1.04
C ARG A 252 2.06 15.25 -1.78
N ARG A 253 1.88 15.62 -3.04
CA ARG A 253 2.90 16.24 -3.89
C ARG A 253 2.35 17.49 -4.55
N THR A 254 3.19 18.47 -4.85
CA THR A 254 2.80 19.69 -5.56
C THR A 254 3.05 19.57 -7.06
N HIS A 255 2.15 20.13 -7.86
CA HIS A 255 2.39 20.46 -9.27
C HIS A 255 2.07 21.93 -9.53
N GLU A 256 2.24 22.40 -10.77
CA GLU A 256 2.14 23.81 -11.14
C GLU A 256 0.82 24.50 -10.74
N SER A 257 -0.28 23.75 -10.67
CA SER A 257 -1.63 24.27 -10.51
C SER A 257 -2.38 23.71 -9.30
N GLY A 258 -1.72 22.95 -8.43
CA GLY A 258 -2.35 22.28 -7.30
C GLY A 258 -1.54 21.10 -6.78
N PHE A 259 -2.23 20.02 -6.40
CA PHE A 259 -1.63 18.89 -5.71
C PHE A 259 -2.01 17.55 -6.32
N HIS A 260 -1.09 16.59 -6.18
CA HIS A 260 -1.40 15.18 -6.30
C HIS A 260 -1.51 14.58 -4.90
N TYR A 261 -2.57 13.82 -4.68
CA TYR A 261 -2.74 12.95 -3.52
C TYR A 261 -2.73 11.51 -3.99
N PHE A 262 -1.92 10.67 -3.37
CA PHE A 262 -2.19 9.25 -3.32
C PHE A 262 -2.94 8.99 -2.03
N VAL A 263 -4.16 8.48 -2.13
CA VAL A 263 -5.08 8.23 -1.02
C VAL A 263 -5.35 6.74 -0.95
N ALA A 264 -5.25 6.16 0.24
CA ALA A 264 -5.49 4.74 0.48
C ALA A 264 -6.43 4.54 1.65
N ASN A 265 -7.42 3.66 1.49
CA ASN A 265 -8.18 3.13 2.61
C ASN A 265 -7.47 1.87 3.14
N MET A 266 -6.57 2.07 4.09
CA MET A 266 -5.84 0.99 4.77
C MET A 266 -6.61 0.45 6.00
N GLY A 267 -7.77 1.02 6.31
CA GLY A 267 -8.63 0.64 7.44
C GLY A 267 -9.62 -0.47 7.11
N GLU A 268 -10.51 -0.75 8.05
CA GLU A 268 -11.52 -1.81 7.94
C GLU A 268 -12.90 -1.31 7.50
N GLN A 269 -13.14 -0.01 7.55
CA GLN A 269 -14.44 0.60 7.26
C GLN A 269 -14.43 1.27 5.88
N PRO A 270 -15.53 1.16 5.11
CA PRO A 270 -15.67 1.93 3.88
C PRO A 270 -15.77 3.42 4.18
N VAL A 271 -15.27 4.23 3.25
CA VAL A 271 -15.47 5.68 3.24
C VAL A 271 -16.46 5.99 2.12
N ASP A 272 -17.55 6.66 2.47
CA ASP A 272 -18.60 7.10 1.56
C ASP A 272 -19.14 8.44 2.07
N GLY A 273 -18.67 9.55 1.50
CA GLY A 273 -19.09 10.88 1.94
C GLY A 273 -18.17 12.02 1.50
N TRP A 274 -18.50 13.21 2.00
CA TRP A 274 -17.76 14.45 1.77
C TRP A 274 -16.44 14.48 2.56
N ILE A 275 -15.34 14.77 1.86
CA ILE A 275 -13.99 14.78 2.41
C ILE A 275 -13.35 16.14 2.15
N ALA A 276 -13.08 16.88 3.23
CA ALA A 276 -12.31 18.11 3.19
C ALA A 276 -10.81 17.86 2.95
N LEU A 277 -10.18 18.75 2.18
CA LEU A 277 -8.73 18.77 1.98
C LEU A 277 -8.09 19.92 2.76
N GLY A 278 -6.85 19.70 3.22
CA GLY A 278 -6.01 20.69 3.89
C GLY A 278 -5.41 21.75 2.97
N THR A 279 -5.79 21.76 1.70
CA THR A 279 -5.28 22.67 0.67
C THR A 279 -6.42 23.27 -0.14
N PRO A 280 -6.25 24.50 -0.67
CA PRO A 280 -7.25 25.11 -1.55
C PRO A 280 -7.60 24.19 -2.73
N LEU A 281 -8.89 24.14 -3.06
CA LEU A 281 -9.45 23.28 -4.08
C LEU A 281 -10.56 24.03 -4.84
N GLU A 282 -10.46 24.06 -6.17
CA GLU A 282 -11.50 24.55 -7.07
C GLU A 282 -12.09 23.40 -7.90
N SER A 283 -11.24 22.45 -8.33
CA SER A 283 -11.68 21.23 -9.00
C SER A 283 -10.69 20.09 -8.79
N ALA A 284 -11.15 18.84 -8.95
CA ALA A 284 -10.29 17.67 -8.86
C ALA A 284 -10.64 16.62 -9.92
N VAL A 285 -9.62 15.86 -10.33
CA VAL A 285 -9.77 14.62 -11.10
C VAL A 285 -9.48 13.45 -10.17
N ILE A 286 -10.40 12.50 -10.08
CA ILE A 286 -10.19 11.20 -9.44
C ILE A 286 -9.65 10.23 -10.50
N MET A 287 -8.64 9.46 -10.13
CA MET A 287 -8.06 8.41 -10.95
C MET A 287 -7.98 7.12 -10.12
N ASP A 288 -8.49 6.01 -10.65
CA ASP A 288 -8.28 4.70 -10.06
C ASP A 288 -7.02 4.06 -10.67
N PRO A 289 -5.90 3.96 -9.92
CA PRO A 289 -4.70 3.30 -10.42
C PRO A 289 -4.87 1.80 -10.67
N ARG A 290 -5.93 1.14 -10.19
CA ARG A 290 -6.22 -0.27 -10.46
C ARG A 290 -6.85 -0.46 -11.83
N SER A 291 -8.00 0.17 -12.10
CA SER A 291 -8.68 0.08 -13.41
C SER A 291 -8.01 0.94 -14.49
N GLY A 292 -7.48 2.10 -14.11
CA GLY A 292 -7.00 3.13 -15.03
C GLY A 292 -8.07 4.16 -15.40
N GLU A 293 -9.27 4.07 -14.83
CA GLU A 293 -10.36 5.01 -15.06
C GLU A 293 -10.09 6.37 -14.40
N THR A 294 -10.66 7.41 -14.99
CA THR A 294 -10.52 8.79 -14.53
C THR A 294 -11.83 9.55 -14.68
N GLY A 295 -12.12 10.49 -13.80
CA GLY A 295 -13.30 11.34 -13.88
C GLY A 295 -13.20 12.58 -13.01
N MET A 296 -14.00 13.59 -13.32
CA MET A 296 -14.10 14.82 -12.55
C MET A 296 -14.79 14.54 -11.21
N ALA A 297 -14.16 14.96 -10.12
CA ALA A 297 -14.73 14.82 -8.79
C ALA A 297 -15.99 15.69 -8.62
N THR A 298 -16.94 15.21 -7.83
CA THR A 298 -18.07 16.03 -7.36
C THR A 298 -17.65 16.82 -6.13
N LEU A 299 -17.90 18.13 -6.14
CA LEU A 299 -17.59 19.05 -5.04
C LEU A 299 -18.89 19.67 -4.49
N ASN A 300 -18.97 19.87 -3.17
CA ASN A 300 -20.04 20.65 -2.53
C ASN A 300 -19.69 22.15 -2.44
N GLU A 301 -20.58 22.95 -1.83
CA GLU A 301 -20.40 24.40 -1.65
C GLU A 301 -19.16 24.75 -0.79
N ASP A 302 -18.76 23.86 0.11
CA ASP A 302 -17.59 24.00 0.99
C ASP A 302 -16.28 23.51 0.33
N SER A 303 -16.31 23.16 -0.97
CA SER A 303 -15.17 22.59 -1.70
C SER A 303 -14.64 21.29 -1.10
N GLU A 304 -15.53 20.44 -0.59
CA GLU A 304 -15.21 19.07 -0.17
C GLU A 304 -15.43 18.10 -1.33
N ILE A 305 -14.63 17.04 -1.40
CA ILE A 305 -14.75 16.02 -2.46
C ILE A 305 -15.59 14.86 -1.96
N TYR A 306 -16.59 14.43 -2.73
CA TYR A 306 -17.29 13.18 -2.42
C TYR A 306 -16.42 11.97 -2.82
N LEU A 307 -16.06 11.12 -1.85
CA LEU A 307 -15.22 9.94 -2.08
C LEU A 307 -15.92 8.65 -1.63
N GLN A 308 -15.82 7.63 -2.48
CA GLN A 308 -16.26 6.25 -2.22
C GLN A 308 -15.04 5.31 -2.33
N LEU A 309 -14.54 4.83 -1.19
CA LEU A 309 -13.40 3.91 -1.10
C LEU A 309 -13.70 2.77 -0.11
N LEU A 310 -13.76 1.54 -0.62
CA LEU A 310 -13.80 0.34 0.21
C LEU A 310 -12.43 0.04 0.85
N PRO A 311 -12.37 -0.74 1.94
CA PRO A 311 -11.11 -1.25 2.50
C PRO A 311 -10.20 -1.88 1.44
N GLY A 312 -8.94 -1.47 1.40
CA GLY A 312 -7.95 -1.92 0.42
C GLY A 312 -7.93 -1.14 -0.91
N GLU A 313 -8.89 -0.24 -1.13
CA GLU A 313 -8.91 0.61 -2.31
C GLU A 313 -8.01 1.84 -2.18
N THR A 314 -7.60 2.35 -3.34
CA THR A 314 -6.75 3.53 -3.48
C THR A 314 -7.28 4.43 -4.57
N ARG A 315 -7.12 5.73 -4.42
CA ARG A 315 -7.40 6.73 -5.45
C ARG A 315 -6.23 7.69 -5.55
N ILE A 316 -6.01 8.20 -6.75
CA ILE A 316 -5.16 9.35 -6.95
C ILE A 316 -6.05 10.55 -7.21
N LEU A 317 -5.91 11.60 -6.41
CA LEU A 317 -6.57 12.87 -6.64
C LEU A 317 -5.57 13.83 -7.30
N ARG A 318 -5.96 14.45 -8.40
CA ARG A 318 -5.25 15.59 -8.98
C ARG A 318 -6.11 16.83 -8.79
N THR A 319 -5.69 17.71 -7.90
CA THR A 319 -6.44 18.89 -7.51
C THR A 319 -5.93 20.14 -8.23
N PHE A 320 -6.83 21.10 -8.43
CA PHE A 320 -6.56 22.35 -9.07
C PHE A 320 -7.05 23.50 -8.19
N GLN A 321 -6.25 24.55 -8.08
CA GLN A 321 -6.58 25.70 -7.24
C GLN A 321 -7.26 26.84 -8.00
N ASN A 322 -6.90 27.01 -9.29
CA ASN A 322 -7.30 28.14 -10.14
C ASN A 322 -7.62 27.66 -11.58
N LYS A 323 -8.07 26.42 -11.72
CA LYS A 323 -8.43 25.80 -13.00
C LYS A 323 -9.58 24.84 -12.78
N SER A 324 -10.56 24.89 -13.68
CA SER A 324 -11.53 23.80 -13.85
C SER A 324 -10.94 22.73 -14.76
N GLY A 325 -11.08 21.47 -14.36
CA GLY A 325 -10.84 20.34 -15.27
C GLY A 325 -11.95 20.22 -16.33
N ASP A 326 -11.66 19.49 -17.40
CA ASP A 326 -12.62 19.10 -18.43
C ASP A 326 -12.62 17.56 -18.53
N GLY A 327 -13.80 16.96 -18.69
CA GLY A 327 -13.98 15.52 -18.72
C GLY A 327 -15.30 15.03 -18.12
N PRO A 328 -15.61 13.73 -18.27
CA PRO A 328 -16.80 13.13 -17.67
C PRO A 328 -16.70 13.14 -16.14
N SER A 329 -17.85 13.24 -15.46
CA SER A 329 -17.93 13.10 -14.00
C SER A 329 -17.47 11.72 -13.56
N TRP A 330 -16.80 11.68 -12.41
CA TRP A 330 -16.51 10.44 -11.71
C TRP A 330 -17.83 9.76 -11.32
N PRO A 331 -18.03 8.47 -11.64
CA PRO A 331 -19.27 7.78 -11.31
C PRO A 331 -19.38 7.64 -9.78
N LEU A 332 -20.49 8.11 -9.24
CA LEU A 332 -20.89 7.88 -7.85
C LEU A 332 -22.11 6.98 -7.85
N LEU A 333 -22.00 5.87 -7.14
CA LEU A 333 -22.98 4.80 -7.18
C LEU A 333 -23.40 4.44 -5.76
N GLU A 334 -24.69 4.23 -5.57
CA GLU A 334 -25.25 3.60 -4.37
C GLU A 334 -25.88 2.26 -4.75
N ASN A 335 -25.88 1.32 -3.80
CA ASN A 335 -26.64 0.09 -3.97
C ASN A 335 -28.13 0.45 -4.06
N VAL A 336 -28.83 -0.09 -5.05
CA VAL A 336 -30.30 -0.10 -5.00
C VAL A 336 -30.71 -0.90 -3.75
N LYS A 337 -31.81 -0.52 -3.09
CA LYS A 337 -32.34 -1.25 -1.92
C LYS A 337 -32.82 -2.68 -2.22
N GLU A 338 -32.68 -3.14 -3.47
CA GLU A 338 -32.96 -4.51 -3.89
C GLU A 338 -31.81 -5.43 -3.49
N ASP A 339 -32.14 -6.69 -3.19
CA ASP A 339 -31.12 -7.68 -2.81
C ASP A 339 -30.18 -7.97 -4.00
N PRO A 340 -28.87 -8.15 -3.74
CA PRO A 340 -27.93 -8.61 -4.77
C PRO A 340 -28.39 -9.92 -5.40
N LEU A 341 -28.29 -10.02 -6.72
CA LEU A 341 -28.52 -11.27 -7.45
C LEU A 341 -27.33 -12.20 -7.22
N THR A 342 -27.52 -13.26 -6.43
CA THR A 342 -26.51 -14.34 -6.34
C THR A 342 -26.56 -15.17 -7.61
N LEU A 343 -25.41 -15.37 -8.25
CA LEU A 343 -25.29 -16.12 -9.50
C LEU A 343 -25.25 -17.62 -9.22
N GLU A 344 -26.44 -18.18 -9.04
CA GLU A 344 -26.67 -19.61 -8.88
C GLU A 344 -26.76 -20.31 -10.25
N GLY A 345 -26.45 -21.60 -10.26
CA GLY A 345 -26.56 -22.44 -11.45
C GLY A 345 -25.38 -23.40 -11.58
N LYS A 346 -25.37 -24.14 -12.70
CA LYS A 346 -24.34 -25.15 -12.97
C LYS A 346 -23.14 -24.50 -13.65
N TRP A 347 -22.06 -24.35 -12.90
CA TRP A 347 -20.77 -23.87 -13.38
C TRP A 347 -20.02 -24.97 -14.11
N ASN A 348 -19.47 -24.64 -15.28
CA ASN A 348 -18.49 -25.48 -15.97
C ASN A 348 -17.09 -25.02 -15.58
N VAL A 349 -16.27 -25.92 -15.05
CA VAL A 349 -14.90 -25.64 -14.63
C VAL A 349 -13.93 -26.41 -15.53
N THR A 350 -13.07 -25.68 -16.24
CA THR A 350 -12.05 -26.25 -17.13
C THR A 350 -10.69 -25.68 -16.79
N PHE A 351 -9.71 -26.54 -16.53
CA PHE A 351 -8.32 -26.12 -16.30
C PHE A 351 -7.66 -25.79 -17.64
N ILE A 352 -7.16 -24.57 -17.80
CA ILE A 352 -6.75 -24.03 -19.11
C ILE A 352 -5.24 -23.81 -19.25
N GLU A 353 -4.54 -23.62 -18.13
CA GLU A 353 -3.09 -23.42 -18.11
C GLU A 353 -2.56 -23.80 -16.73
N GLY A 354 -1.46 -24.53 -16.68
CA GLY A 354 -0.80 -24.87 -15.42
C GLY A 354 -0.16 -26.23 -15.46
N ASP A 355 0.26 -26.65 -14.28
CA ASP A 355 1.10 -27.81 -14.05
C ASP A 355 0.73 -28.49 -12.72
N PRO A 356 1.19 -29.72 -12.43
CA PRO A 356 2.03 -30.60 -13.27
C PRO A 356 1.30 -31.24 -14.46
N LYS A 357 -0.03 -31.22 -14.41
CA LYS A 357 -0.95 -31.67 -15.46
C LYS A 357 -2.24 -30.89 -15.27
N LEU A 358 -2.94 -30.57 -16.36
CA LEU A 358 -4.30 -30.05 -16.28
C LEU A 358 -5.23 -31.12 -15.68
N PRO A 359 -5.91 -30.85 -14.55
CA PRO A 359 -6.96 -31.73 -14.04
C PRO A 359 -8.11 -31.86 -15.03
N ASP A 360 -8.89 -32.92 -14.89
CA ASP A 360 -10.07 -33.14 -15.74
C ASP A 360 -11.13 -32.06 -15.47
N PRO A 361 -11.86 -31.59 -16.50
CA PRO A 361 -12.94 -30.63 -16.31
C PRO A 361 -14.09 -31.26 -15.50
N PHE A 362 -14.80 -30.42 -14.76
CA PHE A 362 -15.95 -30.84 -13.97
C PHE A 362 -17.04 -29.77 -13.98
N GLU A 363 -18.21 -30.13 -13.50
CA GLU A 363 -19.32 -29.21 -13.31
C GLU A 363 -19.72 -29.17 -11.84
N THR A 364 -20.10 -28.00 -11.34
CA THR A 364 -20.57 -27.84 -9.95
C THR A 364 -21.68 -26.80 -9.87
N SER A 365 -22.61 -26.99 -8.93
CA SER A 365 -23.59 -25.95 -8.57
C SER A 365 -23.21 -25.21 -7.29
N GLU A 366 -22.23 -25.72 -6.54
CA GLU A 366 -21.71 -25.11 -5.32
C GLU A 366 -20.27 -24.69 -5.56
N LEU A 367 -20.00 -23.39 -5.37
CA LEU A 367 -18.65 -22.85 -5.49
C LEU A 367 -17.89 -23.18 -4.21
N GLU A 368 -16.76 -23.86 -4.37
CA GLU A 368 -15.83 -24.23 -3.31
C GLU A 368 -14.42 -24.34 -3.87
N SER A 369 -13.45 -24.65 -3.01
CA SER A 369 -12.08 -24.90 -3.46
C SER A 369 -12.05 -26.06 -4.45
N TRP A 370 -11.41 -25.88 -5.61
CA TRP A 370 -11.26 -26.97 -6.58
C TRP A 370 -10.42 -28.12 -6.02
N THR A 371 -9.72 -27.94 -4.89
CA THR A 371 -8.97 -29.00 -4.21
C THR A 371 -9.88 -30.05 -3.59
N GLU A 372 -11.15 -29.72 -3.37
CA GLU A 372 -12.16 -30.64 -2.83
C GLU A 372 -12.97 -31.29 -3.96
N SER A 373 -13.36 -30.53 -4.99
CA SER A 373 -14.25 -30.97 -6.08
C SER A 373 -13.55 -31.40 -7.38
N GLY A 374 -12.31 -30.98 -7.61
CA GLY A 374 -11.58 -31.17 -8.88
C GLY A 374 -10.76 -32.47 -8.99
N GLY A 375 -10.96 -33.44 -8.10
CA GLY A 375 -10.24 -34.72 -8.08
C GLY A 375 -8.80 -34.63 -7.52
N GLU A 376 -8.03 -35.70 -7.65
CA GLU A 376 -6.69 -35.77 -7.04
C GLU A 376 -5.66 -34.86 -7.71
N GLU A 377 -5.77 -34.61 -9.02
CA GLU A 377 -4.81 -33.72 -9.72
C GLU A 377 -4.99 -32.26 -9.31
N SER A 378 -6.20 -31.79 -8.99
CA SER A 378 -6.45 -30.40 -8.61
C SER A 378 -5.81 -30.05 -7.25
N LYS A 379 -5.64 -31.03 -6.36
CA LYS A 379 -5.00 -30.87 -5.03
C LYS A 379 -3.53 -30.49 -5.10
N ARG A 380 -2.86 -30.77 -6.23
CA ARG A 380 -1.44 -30.45 -6.47
C ARG A 380 -1.23 -29.48 -7.64
N PHE A 381 -2.32 -28.97 -8.21
CA PHE A 381 -2.31 -28.11 -9.36
C PHE A 381 -1.89 -26.68 -9.01
N ALA A 382 -1.08 -26.09 -9.88
CA ALA A 382 -0.70 -24.69 -9.86
C ALA A 382 -0.96 -24.09 -11.26
N GLY A 383 -1.88 -23.13 -11.35
CA GLY A 383 -2.27 -22.53 -12.61
C GLY A 383 -3.67 -21.92 -12.57
N THR A 384 -4.36 -21.98 -13.70
CA THR A 384 -5.61 -21.28 -13.97
C THR A 384 -6.72 -22.23 -14.40
N ALA A 385 -7.91 -22.07 -13.81
CA ALA A 385 -9.14 -22.68 -14.30
C ALA A 385 -10.14 -21.61 -14.76
N ARG A 386 -10.86 -21.91 -15.84
CA ARG A 386 -11.99 -21.13 -16.32
C ARG A 386 -13.28 -21.68 -15.75
N TYR A 387 -14.02 -20.82 -15.07
CA TYR A 387 -15.39 -21.03 -14.64
C TYR A 387 -16.33 -20.36 -15.64
N SER A 388 -17.36 -21.06 -16.10
CA SER A 388 -18.35 -20.53 -17.04
C SER A 388 -19.76 -20.76 -16.53
N LEU A 389 -20.59 -19.72 -16.54
CA LEU A 389 -22.00 -19.75 -16.16
C LEU A 389 -22.84 -18.92 -17.13
N GLU A 390 -23.89 -19.54 -17.67
CA GLU A 390 -25.00 -18.78 -18.28
C GLU A 390 -26.01 -18.41 -17.20
N PHE A 391 -26.38 -17.14 -17.14
CA PHE A 391 -27.40 -16.65 -16.21
C PHE A 391 -28.36 -15.70 -16.93
N THR A 392 -29.55 -15.50 -16.37
CA THR A 392 -30.51 -14.52 -16.88
C THR A 392 -30.52 -13.31 -15.96
N LEU A 393 -30.24 -12.14 -16.51
CA LEU A 393 -30.32 -10.88 -15.77
C LEU A 393 -31.81 -10.55 -15.55
N PRO A 394 -32.26 -10.34 -14.30
CA PRO A 394 -33.63 -9.95 -14.02
C PRO A 394 -33.92 -8.56 -14.58
N GLU A 395 -35.20 -8.26 -14.81
CA GLU A 395 -35.67 -6.93 -15.14
C GLU A 395 -35.66 -6.03 -13.89
N THR A 396 -34.47 -5.69 -13.42
CA THR A 396 -34.24 -4.73 -12.33
C THR A 396 -33.84 -3.38 -12.90
N LYS A 397 -34.43 -2.30 -12.37
CA LYS A 397 -34.05 -0.94 -12.75
C LYS A 397 -32.74 -0.56 -12.04
N ALA A 398 -31.65 -0.59 -12.77
CA ALA A 398 -30.33 -0.17 -12.30
C ALA A 398 -29.63 0.69 -13.38
N ASP A 399 -28.83 1.67 -12.94
CA ASP A 399 -28.02 2.50 -13.83
C ASP A 399 -26.68 1.80 -14.16
N ASP A 400 -26.20 0.94 -13.25
CA ASP A 400 -25.02 0.10 -13.44
C ASP A 400 -25.14 -1.19 -12.59
N TRP A 401 -24.19 -2.10 -12.72
CA TRP A 401 -24.11 -3.34 -11.94
C TRP A 401 -22.69 -3.59 -11.47
N THR A 402 -22.52 -3.90 -10.19
CA THR A 402 -21.23 -4.33 -9.64
C THR A 402 -21.18 -5.84 -9.55
N ILE A 403 -20.16 -6.48 -10.15
CA ILE A 403 -19.85 -7.87 -9.87
C ILE A 403 -19.02 -7.97 -8.59
N ASP A 404 -19.43 -8.86 -7.69
CA ASP A 404 -18.70 -9.24 -6.48
C ASP A 404 -18.41 -10.73 -6.54
N LEU A 405 -17.14 -11.12 -6.60
CA LEU A 405 -16.75 -12.52 -6.69
C LEU A 405 -16.71 -13.24 -5.32
N GLY A 406 -16.89 -12.50 -4.22
CA GLY A 406 -16.72 -13.06 -2.87
C GLY A 406 -15.28 -13.49 -2.65
N GLU A 407 -15.08 -14.74 -2.24
CA GLU A 407 -13.75 -15.30 -1.99
C GLU A 407 -13.13 -15.90 -3.27
N VAL A 408 -11.96 -15.36 -3.65
CA VAL A 408 -11.17 -15.79 -4.81
C VAL A 408 -9.79 -16.22 -4.33
N ARG A 409 -9.30 -17.35 -4.82
CA ARG A 409 -7.98 -17.93 -4.49
C ARG A 409 -7.16 -18.11 -5.77
N GLU A 410 -6.44 -17.09 -6.25
CA GLU A 410 -6.17 -15.76 -5.62
C GLU A 410 -6.38 -14.56 -6.55
N SER A 411 -6.53 -14.76 -7.87
CA SER A 411 -6.84 -13.70 -8.84
C SER A 411 -7.83 -14.19 -9.89
N ALA A 412 -8.62 -13.28 -10.46
CA ALA A 412 -9.63 -13.58 -11.47
C ALA A 412 -9.63 -12.57 -12.61
N ARG A 413 -9.69 -13.06 -13.85
CA ARG A 413 -10.05 -12.27 -15.03
C ARG A 413 -11.52 -12.49 -15.32
N VAL A 414 -12.28 -11.40 -15.40
CA VAL A 414 -13.73 -11.42 -15.63
C VAL A 414 -14.00 -11.08 -17.09
N SER A 415 -14.77 -11.94 -17.76
CA SER A 415 -15.33 -11.66 -19.08
C SER A 415 -16.84 -11.86 -19.06
N LEU A 416 -17.56 -10.94 -19.69
CA LEU A 416 -19.02 -10.99 -19.84
C LEU A 416 -19.36 -10.92 -21.33
N ASN A 417 -20.16 -11.88 -21.80
CA ASN A 417 -20.60 -11.97 -23.20
C ASN A 417 -19.41 -11.91 -24.18
N GLY A 418 -18.31 -12.59 -23.84
CA GLY A 418 -17.08 -12.65 -24.64
C GLY A 418 -16.20 -11.39 -24.59
N LYS A 419 -16.55 -10.38 -23.77
CA LYS A 419 -15.77 -9.15 -23.62
C LYS A 419 -15.03 -9.12 -22.27
N PRO A 420 -13.73 -8.78 -22.23
CA PRO A 420 -13.03 -8.55 -20.98
C PRO A 420 -13.67 -7.40 -20.21
N ALA A 421 -14.09 -7.66 -18.97
CA ALA A 421 -14.82 -6.73 -18.14
C ALA A 421 -13.97 -6.17 -16.98
N ALA A 422 -13.20 -7.03 -16.29
CA ALA A 422 -12.38 -6.61 -15.16
C ALA A 422 -11.22 -7.58 -14.88
N ASN A 423 -10.18 -7.08 -14.23
CA ASN A 423 -9.08 -7.89 -13.67
C ASN A 423 -9.05 -7.70 -12.15
N LEU A 424 -9.41 -8.74 -11.41
CA LEU A 424 -9.59 -8.70 -9.96
C LEU A 424 -8.47 -9.51 -9.28
N TRP A 425 -7.47 -8.81 -8.78
CA TRP A 425 -6.22 -9.38 -8.24
C TRP A 425 -5.86 -8.85 -6.85
N SER A 426 -6.70 -7.97 -6.30
CA SER A 426 -6.58 -7.41 -4.95
C SER A 426 -7.95 -7.28 -4.33
N VAL A 427 -7.99 -7.20 -3.00
CA VAL A 427 -9.23 -6.90 -2.28
C VAL A 427 -9.66 -5.44 -2.50
N PRO A 428 -10.97 -5.16 -2.57
CA PRO A 428 -12.06 -6.12 -2.75
C PRO A 428 -12.11 -6.67 -4.19
N PHE A 429 -12.55 -7.94 -4.36
CA PHE A 429 -12.72 -8.57 -5.68
C PHE A 429 -14.03 -8.11 -6.35
N ARG A 430 -14.12 -6.80 -6.60
CA ARG A 430 -15.29 -6.12 -7.16
C ARG A 430 -14.94 -5.21 -8.34
N ALA A 431 -15.87 -5.09 -9.27
CA ALA A 431 -15.81 -4.11 -10.37
C ALA A 431 -17.20 -3.79 -10.91
N ASN A 432 -17.36 -2.58 -11.43
CA ASN A 432 -18.54 -2.20 -12.20
C ASN A 432 -18.48 -2.86 -13.58
N VAL A 433 -19.58 -3.48 -13.99
CA VAL A 433 -19.67 -4.30 -15.21
C VAL A 433 -20.95 -4.08 -16.02
N GLY A 434 -21.81 -3.13 -15.65
CA GLY A 434 -23.12 -2.95 -16.29
C GLY A 434 -23.05 -2.75 -17.79
N GLN A 435 -22.03 -2.04 -18.29
CA GLN A 435 -21.80 -1.84 -19.73
C GLN A 435 -21.53 -3.12 -20.54
N PHE A 436 -21.20 -4.25 -19.87
CA PHE A 436 -20.95 -5.54 -20.51
C PHE A 436 -22.15 -6.48 -20.44
N LEU A 437 -23.17 -6.14 -19.65
CA LEU A 437 -24.39 -6.92 -19.50
C LEU A 437 -25.39 -6.61 -20.62
N GLN A 438 -26.25 -7.58 -20.92
CA GLN A 438 -27.38 -7.44 -21.83
C GLN A 438 -28.67 -7.92 -21.17
N SER A 439 -29.82 -7.44 -21.65
CA SER A 439 -31.12 -7.94 -21.16
C SER A 439 -31.29 -9.43 -21.45
N GLY A 440 -31.84 -10.18 -20.49
CA GLY A 440 -32.02 -11.61 -20.61
C GLY A 440 -30.74 -12.40 -20.38
N LYS A 441 -30.40 -13.31 -21.29
CA LYS A 441 -29.29 -14.27 -21.11
C LYS A 441 -27.92 -13.59 -21.22
N ASN A 442 -27.04 -13.89 -20.28
CA ASN A 442 -25.65 -13.46 -20.24
C ASN A 442 -24.74 -14.67 -20.01
N LEU A 443 -23.53 -14.61 -20.59
CA LEU A 443 -22.46 -15.56 -20.32
C LEU A 443 -21.39 -14.89 -19.46
N LEU A 444 -21.14 -15.44 -18.27
CA LEU A 444 -20.04 -15.05 -17.40
C LEU A 444 -18.92 -16.08 -17.51
N GLU A 445 -17.70 -15.62 -17.80
CA GLU A 445 -16.49 -16.43 -17.77
C GLU A 445 -15.47 -15.80 -16.80
N LEU A 446 -14.95 -16.61 -15.89
CA LEU A 446 -13.96 -16.23 -14.89
C LEU A 446 -12.72 -17.11 -15.04
N GLU A 447 -11.58 -16.53 -15.40
CA GLU A 447 -10.30 -17.25 -15.36
C GLU A 447 -9.61 -17.00 -14.02
N VAL A 448 -9.59 -18.01 -13.14
CA VAL A 448 -9.10 -17.91 -11.77
C VAL A 448 -7.75 -18.60 -11.64
N THR A 449 -6.75 -17.88 -11.16
CA THR A 449 -5.36 -18.35 -11.00
C THR A 449 -5.03 -18.53 -9.52
N ASN A 450 -4.48 -19.68 -9.14
CA ASN A 450 -4.10 -19.98 -7.75
C ASN A 450 -2.61 -19.77 -7.46
N LEU A 451 -2.18 -20.18 -6.26
CA LEU A 451 -0.78 -20.19 -5.83
C LEU A 451 -0.07 -21.50 -6.19
N SER A 452 1.24 -21.43 -6.35
CA SER A 452 2.07 -22.63 -6.56
C SER A 452 2.34 -23.47 -5.30
N ALA A 453 1.82 -23.04 -4.14
CA ALA A 453 2.04 -23.68 -2.83
C ALA A 453 1.70 -25.19 -2.83
N ASN A 454 0.56 -25.57 -3.41
CA ASN A 454 0.11 -26.96 -3.45
C ASN A 454 1.03 -27.86 -4.29
N ARG A 455 1.61 -27.32 -5.37
CA ARG A 455 2.57 -28.04 -6.19
C ARG A 455 3.91 -28.22 -5.49
N ILE A 456 4.41 -27.20 -4.78
CA ILE A 456 5.62 -27.32 -3.95
C ILE A 456 5.44 -28.38 -2.87
N ARG A 457 4.28 -28.37 -2.20
CA ARG A 457 3.90 -29.40 -1.23
C ARG A 457 3.97 -30.81 -1.85
N ASP A 458 3.37 -31.02 -3.03
CA ASP A 458 3.41 -32.32 -3.72
C ASP A 458 4.85 -32.79 -4.02
N LEU A 459 5.75 -31.87 -4.43
CA LEU A 459 7.16 -32.21 -4.65
C LEU A 459 7.83 -32.71 -3.36
N ASP A 460 7.64 -32.00 -2.24
CA ASP A 460 8.24 -32.37 -0.95
C ASP A 460 7.63 -33.67 -0.40
N VAL A 461 6.31 -33.89 -0.54
CA VAL A 461 5.66 -35.15 -0.14
C VAL A 461 6.21 -36.35 -0.92
N ARG A 462 6.51 -36.17 -2.21
CA ARG A 462 7.07 -37.23 -3.07
C ARG A 462 8.59 -37.36 -2.96
N GLY A 463 9.25 -36.52 -2.17
CA GLY A 463 10.71 -36.51 -2.03
C GLY A 463 11.45 -36.10 -3.31
N VAL A 464 10.81 -35.29 -4.18
CA VAL A 464 11.47 -34.77 -5.38
C VAL A 464 12.48 -33.71 -4.98
N GLU A 465 13.73 -33.85 -5.41
CA GLU A 465 14.76 -32.83 -5.19
C GLU A 465 14.52 -31.64 -6.13
N TRP A 466 14.01 -30.53 -5.60
CA TRP A 466 13.75 -29.29 -6.36
C TRP A 466 14.55 -28.08 -5.86
N LYS A 467 15.23 -28.21 -4.71
CA LYS A 467 16.14 -27.18 -4.16
C LYS A 467 17.53 -27.32 -4.79
N ILE A 468 17.59 -27.18 -6.11
CA ILE A 468 18.71 -27.62 -6.96
C ILE A 468 19.82 -26.57 -7.19
N PHE A 469 19.72 -25.39 -6.55
CA PHE A 469 20.74 -24.35 -6.68
C PHE A 469 21.70 -24.40 -5.48
N TYR A 470 23.01 -24.42 -5.76
CA TYR A 470 24.04 -24.51 -4.74
C TYR A 470 23.94 -23.32 -3.76
N ASP A 471 23.99 -23.60 -2.46
CA ASP A 471 23.83 -22.62 -1.38
C ASP A 471 22.56 -21.75 -1.48
N ALA A 472 21.48 -22.26 -2.08
CA ALA A 472 20.20 -21.56 -2.15
C ALA A 472 19.64 -21.20 -0.77
N ASN A 473 20.01 -21.96 0.28
CA ASN A 473 19.63 -21.73 1.67
C ASN A 473 18.13 -21.47 1.88
N ILE A 474 17.27 -22.18 1.12
CA ILE A 474 15.82 -22.01 1.19
C ILE A 474 15.34 -22.39 2.60
N VAL A 475 14.69 -21.44 3.25
CA VAL A 475 14.21 -21.53 4.63
C VAL A 475 12.74 -21.08 4.71
N ASP A 476 12.04 -21.48 5.76
CA ASP A 476 10.71 -20.94 6.05
C ASP A 476 10.79 -19.52 6.63
N HIS A 477 9.66 -18.83 6.74
CA HIS A 477 9.57 -17.46 7.29
C HIS A 477 10.10 -17.29 8.73
N ASN A 478 10.40 -18.39 9.43
CA ASN A 478 11.03 -18.39 10.75
C ASN A 478 12.52 -18.76 10.68
N TYR A 479 13.12 -18.72 9.49
CA TYR A 479 14.52 -19.09 9.22
C TYR A 479 14.85 -20.55 9.59
N ARG A 480 13.88 -21.47 9.49
CA ARG A 480 14.10 -22.92 9.68
C ARG A 480 14.28 -23.62 8.34
N PRO A 481 14.94 -24.80 8.29
CA PRO A 481 15.02 -25.57 7.05
C PRO A 481 13.65 -25.74 6.40
N PHE A 482 13.53 -25.38 5.13
CA PHE A 482 12.24 -25.38 4.44
C PHE A 482 11.75 -26.81 4.21
N ASP A 483 10.51 -27.09 4.61
CA ASP A 483 9.80 -28.35 4.38
C ASP A 483 8.30 -28.05 4.17
N ALA A 484 7.83 -28.18 2.93
CA ALA A 484 6.42 -28.00 2.57
C ALA A 484 5.61 -29.30 2.68
N SER A 485 6.22 -30.47 2.94
CA SER A 485 5.49 -31.75 3.03
C SER A 485 4.40 -31.75 4.11
N ARG A 486 4.58 -30.90 5.12
CA ARG A 486 3.68 -30.72 6.27
C ARG A 486 2.63 -29.64 6.06
N TRP A 487 2.66 -28.91 4.95
CA TRP A 487 1.66 -27.89 4.70
C TRP A 487 0.29 -28.54 4.51
N GLU A 488 -0.74 -27.91 5.05
CA GLU A 488 -2.11 -28.18 4.62
C GLU A 488 -2.27 -27.76 3.15
N ILE A 489 -3.18 -28.43 2.46
CA ILE A 489 -3.56 -28.04 1.10
C ILE A 489 -4.18 -26.64 1.19
N VAL A 490 -3.68 -25.72 0.38
CA VAL A 490 -4.17 -24.34 0.31
C VAL A 490 -5.41 -24.31 -0.58
N PRO A 491 -6.54 -23.72 -0.13
CA PRO A 491 -7.71 -23.53 -0.97
C PRO A 491 -7.38 -22.83 -2.29
N SER A 492 -8.06 -23.19 -3.37
CA SER A 492 -7.75 -22.70 -4.73
C SER A 492 -9.01 -22.59 -5.59
N GLY A 493 -9.07 -21.58 -6.45
CA GLY A 493 -10.21 -21.36 -7.34
C GLY A 493 -11.21 -20.34 -6.81
N LEU A 494 -12.46 -20.48 -7.24
CA LEU A 494 -13.56 -19.56 -6.92
C LEU A 494 -14.44 -20.16 -5.83
N LEU A 495 -14.39 -19.56 -4.63
CA LEU A 495 -15.16 -20.01 -3.47
C LEU A 495 -16.48 -19.24 -3.34
N GLY A 496 -16.57 -18.04 -3.92
CA GLY A 496 -17.81 -17.28 -3.99
C GLY A 496 -18.25 -16.70 -2.64
N PRO A 497 -19.56 -16.40 -2.48
CA PRO A 497 -20.56 -16.41 -3.53
C PRO A 497 -20.29 -15.32 -4.58
N VAL A 498 -20.64 -15.60 -5.85
CA VAL A 498 -20.62 -14.57 -6.90
C VAL A 498 -21.96 -13.85 -6.94
N ARG A 499 -21.93 -12.51 -6.92
CA ARG A 499 -23.13 -11.67 -6.91
C ARG A 499 -23.05 -10.57 -7.96
N LEU A 500 -24.20 -10.19 -8.49
CA LEU A 500 -24.41 -8.94 -9.21
C LEU A 500 -25.24 -8.01 -8.32
N ILE A 501 -24.68 -6.86 -8.01
CA ILE A 501 -25.29 -5.85 -7.15
C ILE A 501 -25.86 -4.75 -8.06
N PRO A 502 -27.17 -4.50 -8.05
CA PRO A 502 -27.76 -3.40 -8.82
C PRO A 502 -27.35 -2.06 -8.22
N MET A 503 -26.84 -1.17 -9.07
CA MET A 503 -26.35 0.15 -8.67
C MET A 503 -27.20 1.26 -9.27
N LYS A 504 -27.30 2.37 -8.56
CA LYS A 504 -27.93 3.59 -9.04
C LYS A 504 -26.94 4.75 -8.97
N SER A 505 -26.93 5.58 -10.01
CA SER A 505 -26.14 6.80 -10.03
C SER A 505 -26.71 7.83 -9.07
N ILE A 506 -25.84 8.46 -8.30
CA ILE A 506 -26.20 9.51 -7.34
C ILE A 506 -25.53 10.84 -7.68
N THR A 507 -26.24 11.91 -7.36
CA THR A 507 -25.69 13.27 -7.26
C THR A 507 -25.85 13.68 -5.80
N PRO A 508 -24.81 13.49 -4.96
CA PRO A 508 -24.90 13.69 -3.53
C PRO A 508 -25.05 15.15 -3.10
#